data_AF-A0A7W9AM45-F1
#
_entry.id   AF-A0A7W9AM45-F1
#
_cell.length_a   1.000
_cell.length_b   1.000
_cell.length_c   1.000
_cell.angle_alpha   90.00
_cell.angle_beta   90.00
_cell.angle_gamma   90.00
#
_symmetry.space_group_name_H-M   'P 1'
#
loop_
_entity.id
_entity.type
_entity.pdbx_description
1 polymer ?
#
loop_
_entity_poly.entity_id
_entity_poly.type
_entity_poly.pdbx_seq_one_letter_code
_entity_poly.pdbx_strand_id
1 'polypeptide(L)'
;MTWAAAGGLLRRFWWAIPLAAMVAAVLLTRERLADVRQTLANERQVWTEAVRKAEQAKLDAERRYAVQTAQAATAFADRLSAREPIIVRSTNTVREYAQTDAGRAVCLGADRVRGIDDLDAALLAADPAAARAGEGAMPADPR
;
A
#
# COMPACT_ATOMS: atom_id res chain seq x y z
N MET A 1 -82.76 -1.23 3.98
CA MET A 1 -82.97 -1.58 2.55
C MET A 1 -81.62 -1.77 1.92
N THR A 2 -81.15 -2.97 1.60
CA THR A 2 -80.02 -3.12 0.64
C THR A 2 -79.74 -4.56 0.24
N TRP A 3 -79.94 -5.57 1.10
CA TRP A 3 -79.55 -6.96 0.78
C TRP A 3 -80.34 -7.59 -0.37
N ALA A 4 -81.67 -7.41 -0.42
CA ALA A 4 -82.51 -7.91 -1.51
C ALA A 4 -82.23 -7.18 -2.85
N ALA A 5 -81.96 -5.87 -2.79
CA ALA A 5 -81.59 -5.07 -3.96
C ALA A 5 -80.17 -5.41 -4.46
N ALA A 6 -79.24 -5.68 -3.54
CA ALA A 6 -77.88 -6.15 -3.85
C ALA A 6 -77.91 -7.52 -4.53
N GLY A 7 -78.73 -8.46 -4.06
CA GLY A 7 -78.93 -9.76 -4.71
C GLY A 7 -79.51 -9.65 -6.13
N GLY A 8 -80.45 -8.72 -6.35
CA GLY A 8 -81.02 -8.44 -7.67
C GLY A 8 -80.01 -7.85 -8.67
N LEU A 9 -79.17 -6.91 -8.22
CA LEU A 9 -78.08 -6.34 -9.01
C LEU A 9 -76.98 -7.37 -9.31
N LEU A 10 -76.62 -8.19 -8.33
CA LEU A 10 -75.62 -9.25 -8.48
C LEU A 10 -76.05 -10.28 -9.53
N ARG A 11 -77.34 -10.66 -9.54
CA ARG A 11 -77.89 -11.57 -10.55
C ARG A 11 -78.01 -10.94 -11.95
N ARG A 12 -78.15 -9.62 -12.05
CA ARG A 12 -78.23 -8.88 -13.32
C ARG A 12 -76.85 -8.62 -13.94
N PHE A 13 -75.84 -8.40 -13.12
CA PHE A 13 -74.48 -8.02 -13.52
C PHE A 13 -73.42 -9.07 -13.18
N TRP A 14 -73.80 -10.31 -12.91
CA TRP A 14 -72.86 -11.41 -12.58
C TRP A 14 -71.77 -11.61 -13.66
N TRP A 15 -72.08 -11.35 -14.93
CA TRP A 15 -71.15 -11.40 -16.05
C TRP A 15 -70.08 -10.28 -16.01
N ALA A 16 -70.31 -9.19 -15.28
CA ALA A 16 -69.35 -8.10 -15.13
C ALA A 16 -68.28 -8.41 -14.06
N ILE A 17 -68.53 -9.38 -13.17
CA ILE A 17 -67.58 -9.84 -12.15
C ILE A 17 -66.27 -10.36 -12.77
N PRO A 18 -66.27 -11.30 -13.75
CA PRO A 18 -65.03 -11.76 -14.36
C PRO A 18 -64.29 -10.64 -15.11
N LEU A 19 -65.01 -9.70 -15.73
CA LEU A 19 -64.42 -8.52 -16.37
C LEU A 19 -63.73 -7.61 -15.35
N ALA A 20 -64.40 -7.28 -14.24
CA ALA A 20 -63.83 -6.48 -13.16
C ALA A 20 -62.63 -7.18 -12.51
N ALA A 21 -62.70 -8.50 -12.31
CA ALA A 21 -61.58 -9.30 -11.81
C ALA A 21 -60.39 -9.29 -12.79
N MET A 22 -60.63 -9.38 -14.09
CA MET A 22 -59.57 -9.26 -15.10
C MET A 22 -58.91 -7.88 -15.08
N VAL A 23 -59.70 -6.81 -15.02
CA VAL A 23 -59.18 -5.44 -14.94
C VAL A 23 -58.34 -5.26 -13.66
N ALA A 24 -58.83 -5.73 -12.51
CA ALA A 24 -58.07 -5.69 -11.26
C ALA A 24 -56.75 -6.48 -11.36
N ALA A 25 -56.78 -7.68 -11.97
CA ALA A 25 -55.59 -8.48 -12.19
C ALA A 25 -54.57 -7.77 -13.12
N VAL A 26 -55.03 -7.12 -14.19
CA VAL A 26 -54.17 -6.34 -15.09
C VAL A 26 -53.55 -5.15 -14.36
N LEU A 27 -54.31 -4.44 -13.52
CA LEU A 27 -53.77 -3.33 -12.74
C LEU A 27 -52.71 -3.80 -11.74
N LEU A 28 -52.99 -4.87 -10.99
CA LEU A 28 -52.04 -5.44 -10.03
C LEU A 28 -50.75 -5.92 -10.70
N THR A 29 -50.86 -6.59 -11.86
CA THR A 29 -49.67 -7.04 -12.60
C THR A 29 -48.85 -5.87 -13.15
N ARG A 30 -49.50 -4.78 -13.60
CA ARG A 30 -48.80 -3.56 -14.03
C ARG A 30 -48.02 -2.91 -12.89
N GLU A 31 -48.62 -2.77 -11.72
CA GLU A 31 -47.93 -2.22 -10.53
C GLU A 31 -46.72 -3.08 -10.15
N ARG A 32 -46.89 -4.42 -10.08
CA ARG A 32 -45.78 -5.34 -9.81
C ARG A 32 -44.65 -5.24 -10.82
N LEU A 33 -44.98 -5.10 -12.10
CA LEU A 33 -43.98 -4.91 -13.16
C LEU A 33 -43.28 -3.56 -13.06
N ALA A 34 -44.00 -2.51 -12.64
CA ALA A 34 -43.41 -1.19 -12.41
C ALA A 34 -42.42 -1.22 -11.24
N ASP A 35 -42.79 -1.84 -10.12
CA ASP A 35 -41.93 -2.04 -8.95
C ASP A 35 -40.65 -2.77 -9.33
N VAL A 36 -40.75 -3.92 -9.99
CA VAL A 36 -39.58 -4.72 -10.40
C VAL A 36 -38.67 -3.93 -11.34
N ARG A 37 -39.25 -3.18 -12.29
CA ARG A 37 -38.47 -2.33 -13.20
C ARG A 37 -37.74 -1.22 -12.45
N GLN A 38 -38.39 -0.62 -11.47
CA GLN A 38 -37.77 0.41 -10.63
C GLN A 38 -36.63 -0.16 -9.80
N THR A 39 -36.81 -1.32 -9.17
CA THR A 39 -35.75 -2.00 -8.42
C THR A 39 -34.56 -2.34 -9.33
N LEU A 40 -34.79 -2.92 -10.50
CA LEU A 40 -33.73 -3.24 -11.46
C LEU A 40 -33.02 -1.99 -11.98
N ALA A 41 -33.73 -0.88 -12.19
CA ALA A 41 -33.13 0.39 -12.58
C ALA A 41 -32.21 0.92 -11.48
N ASN A 42 -32.66 0.88 -10.23
CA ASN A 42 -31.87 1.31 -9.07
C ASN A 42 -30.63 0.43 -8.89
N GLU A 43 -30.76 -0.89 -8.99
CA GLU A 43 -29.63 -1.83 -8.90
C GLU A 43 -28.59 -1.57 -9.99
N ARG A 44 -29.04 -1.34 -11.23
CA ARG A 44 -28.14 -0.98 -12.34
C ARG A 44 -27.43 0.34 -12.08
N GLN A 45 -28.13 1.36 -11.59
CA GLN A 45 -27.50 2.64 -11.25
C GLN A 45 -26.44 2.46 -10.18
N VAL A 46 -26.76 1.80 -9.07
CA VAL A 46 -25.81 1.51 -7.98
C VAL A 46 -24.60 0.74 -8.50
N TRP A 47 -24.81 -0.30 -9.32
CA TRP A 47 -23.73 -1.06 -9.92
C TRP A 47 -22.84 -0.21 -10.83
N THR A 48 -23.43 0.57 -11.73
CA THR A 48 -22.67 1.45 -12.64
C THR A 48 -21.86 2.50 -11.89
N GLU A 49 -22.42 3.06 -10.81
CA GLU A 49 -21.69 3.99 -9.95
C GLU A 49 -20.53 3.32 -9.22
N ALA A 50 -20.74 2.09 -8.72
CA ALA A 50 -19.70 1.31 -8.06
C ALA A 50 -18.55 0.99 -9.03
N VAL A 51 -18.87 0.56 -10.26
CA VAL A 51 -17.87 0.30 -11.31
C VAL A 51 -17.08 1.57 -11.63
N ARG A 52 -17.77 2.70 -11.85
CA ARG A 52 -17.11 3.99 -12.12
C ARG A 52 -16.18 4.42 -10.99
N LYS A 53 -16.63 4.30 -9.73
CA LYS A 53 -15.80 4.62 -8.55
C LYS A 53 -14.59 3.69 -8.46
N ALA A 54 -14.76 2.41 -8.73
CA ALA A 54 -13.66 1.43 -8.73
C ALA A 54 -12.63 1.73 -9.82
N GLU A 55 -13.07 2.12 -11.01
CA GLU A 55 -12.18 2.52 -12.11
C GLU A 55 -11.41 3.79 -11.78
N GLN A 56 -12.08 4.81 -11.22
CA GLN A 56 -11.42 6.02 -10.72
C GLN A 56 -10.37 5.71 -9.64
N ALA A 57 -10.72 4.85 -8.68
CA ALA A 57 -9.79 4.45 -7.62
C ALA A 57 -8.55 3.72 -8.17
N LYS A 58 -8.71 2.89 -9.21
CA LYS A 58 -7.58 2.24 -9.91
C LYS A 58 -6.67 3.28 -10.57
N LEU A 59 -7.23 4.20 -11.33
CA LEU A 59 -6.46 5.26 -12.01
C LEU A 59 -5.71 6.15 -11.01
N ASP A 60 -6.37 6.50 -9.89
CA ASP A 60 -5.73 7.29 -8.83
C ASP A 60 -4.61 6.50 -8.13
N ALA A 61 -4.78 5.20 -7.91
CA ALA A 61 -3.75 4.34 -7.36
C ALA A 61 -2.54 4.24 -8.30
N GLU A 62 -2.76 4.07 -9.60
CA GLU A 62 -1.70 4.04 -10.61
C GLU A 62 -0.93 5.36 -10.66
N ARG A 63 -1.62 6.50 -10.61
CA ARG A 63 -0.98 7.83 -10.55
C ARG A 63 -0.14 8.01 -9.30
N ARG A 64 -0.68 7.64 -8.13
CA ARG A 64 0.06 7.72 -6.86
C ARG A 64 1.29 6.83 -6.87
N TYR A 65 1.16 5.62 -7.39
CA TYR A 65 2.28 4.70 -7.53
C TYR A 65 3.37 5.28 -8.44
N ALA A 66 3.00 5.81 -9.61
CA ALA A 66 3.95 6.45 -10.52
C ALA A 66 4.70 7.60 -9.84
N VAL A 67 3.98 8.48 -9.13
CA VAL A 67 4.60 9.59 -8.36
C VAL A 67 5.53 9.07 -7.28
N GLN A 68 5.12 8.06 -6.51
CA GLN A 68 5.96 7.48 -5.46
C GLN A 68 7.24 6.84 -6.03
N THR A 69 7.14 6.12 -7.15
CA THR A 69 8.32 5.52 -7.79
C THR A 69 9.29 6.58 -8.31
N ALA A 70 8.78 7.66 -8.91
CA ALA A 70 9.60 8.78 -9.35
C ALA A 70 10.30 9.47 -8.17
N GLN A 71 9.57 9.74 -7.08
CA GLN A 71 10.13 10.33 -5.86
C GLN A 71 11.18 9.44 -5.20
N ALA A 72 10.96 8.13 -5.18
CA ALA A 72 11.93 7.16 -4.66
C ALA A 72 13.22 7.15 -5.50
N ALA A 73 13.09 7.21 -6.83
CA ALA A 73 14.23 7.29 -7.74
C ALA A 73 15.03 8.58 -7.56
N THR A 74 14.36 9.73 -7.43
CA THR A 74 15.04 11.01 -7.18
C THR A 74 15.73 11.01 -5.83
N ALA A 75 15.05 10.56 -4.77
CA ALA A 75 15.65 10.49 -3.43
C ALA A 75 16.84 9.52 -3.36
N PHE A 76 16.83 8.44 -4.15
CA PHE A 76 18.00 7.56 -4.27
C PHE A 76 19.15 8.26 -5.00
N ALA A 77 18.89 8.93 -6.11
CA ALA A 77 19.90 9.69 -6.85
C ALA A 77 20.51 10.81 -5.99
N ASP A 78 19.72 11.53 -5.21
CA ASP A 78 20.17 12.57 -4.29
C ASP A 78 21.06 12.00 -3.17
N ARG A 79 20.70 10.84 -2.61
CA ARG A 79 21.53 10.16 -1.61
C ARG A 79 22.85 9.68 -2.21
N LEU A 80 22.83 9.21 -3.45
CA LEU A 80 24.04 8.76 -4.14
C LEU A 80 24.97 9.94 -4.44
N SER A 81 24.44 11.04 -4.98
CA SER A 81 25.21 12.24 -5.30
C SER A 81 25.80 12.90 -4.04
N ALA A 82 25.10 12.85 -2.90
CA ALA A 82 25.64 13.31 -1.62
C ALA A 82 26.79 12.45 -1.10
N ARG A 83 26.80 11.13 -1.40
CA ARG A 83 27.82 10.18 -0.93
C ARG A 83 29.03 10.07 -1.88
N GLU A 84 28.83 10.32 -3.16
CA GLU A 84 29.88 10.21 -4.19
C GLU A 84 31.17 10.99 -3.85
N PRO A 85 31.12 12.27 -3.42
CA PRO A 85 32.33 13.01 -3.05
C PRO A 85 33.11 12.39 -1.90
N ILE A 86 32.41 11.78 -0.93
CA ILE A 86 33.02 11.12 0.22
C ILE A 86 33.71 9.83 -0.23
N ILE A 87 33.05 9.05 -1.09
CA ILE A 87 33.60 7.82 -1.65
C ILE A 87 34.86 8.12 -2.48
N VAL A 88 34.79 9.13 -3.36
CA VAL A 88 35.93 9.56 -4.18
C VAL A 88 37.06 10.09 -3.31
N ARG A 89 36.76 10.96 -2.33
CA ARG A 89 37.76 11.53 -1.41
C ARG A 89 38.44 10.42 -0.60
N SER A 90 37.69 9.53 0.04
CA SER A 90 38.26 8.44 0.85
C SER A 90 39.14 7.52 0.01
N THR A 91 38.68 7.16 -1.20
CA THR A 91 39.46 6.33 -2.14
C THR A 91 40.76 7.03 -2.54
N ASN A 92 40.70 8.31 -2.88
CA ASN A 92 41.89 9.09 -3.22
C ASN A 92 42.84 9.23 -2.05
N THR A 93 42.33 9.49 -0.84
CA THR A 93 43.14 9.59 0.38
C THR A 93 43.86 8.28 0.69
N VAL A 94 43.18 7.13 0.57
CA VAL A 94 43.82 5.82 0.74
C VAL A 94 44.89 5.58 -0.32
N ARG A 95 44.62 5.93 -1.58
CA ARG A 95 45.58 5.80 -2.68
C ARG A 95 46.82 6.68 -2.47
N GLU A 96 46.63 7.94 -2.09
CA GLU A 96 47.71 8.89 -1.80
C GLU A 96 48.54 8.41 -0.60
N TYR A 97 47.88 7.97 0.48
CA TYR A 97 48.56 7.41 1.63
C TYR A 97 49.39 6.17 1.28
N ALA A 98 48.83 5.23 0.50
CA ALA A 98 49.53 4.04 0.05
C ALA A 98 50.78 4.35 -0.81
N GLN A 99 50.84 5.53 -1.44
CA GLN A 99 52.02 5.98 -2.18
C GLN A 99 53.11 6.59 -1.29
N THR A 100 52.85 6.86 0.00
CA THR A 100 53.87 7.35 0.95
C THR A 100 54.79 6.22 1.42
N ASP A 101 55.98 6.52 1.95
CA ASP A 101 56.87 5.50 2.51
C ASP A 101 56.21 4.69 3.65
N ALA A 102 55.40 5.34 4.47
CA ALA A 102 54.65 4.69 5.54
C ALA A 102 53.55 3.76 5.01
N GLY A 103 52.84 4.15 3.94
CA GLY A 103 51.79 3.35 3.32
C GLY A 103 52.30 2.28 2.36
N ARG A 104 53.51 2.45 1.79
CA ARG A 104 54.23 1.44 0.99
C ARG A 104 54.90 0.37 1.83
N ALA A 105 55.11 0.63 3.12
CA ALA A 105 55.52 -0.41 4.04
C ALA A 105 54.45 -1.52 3.98
N VAL A 106 54.83 -2.67 3.41
CA VAL A 106 54.02 -3.90 3.44
C VAL A 106 53.49 -4.04 4.86
N CYS A 107 52.18 -4.35 5.01
CA CYS A 107 51.56 -4.66 6.30
C CYS A 107 52.60 -5.38 7.15
N LEU A 108 53.02 -4.68 8.21
CA LEU A 108 54.27 -4.94 8.91
C LEU A 108 54.42 -6.45 9.16
N GLY A 109 55.61 -7.00 8.93
CA GLY A 109 55.86 -8.44 9.09
C GLY A 109 55.30 -8.95 10.42
N ALA A 110 54.87 -10.22 10.45
CA ALA A 110 54.06 -10.82 11.53
C ALA A 110 54.58 -10.50 12.95
N ASP A 111 55.88 -10.28 13.12
CA ASP A 111 56.53 -9.93 14.37
C ASP A 111 56.07 -8.57 14.95
N ARG A 112 55.76 -7.57 14.11
CA ARG A 112 55.24 -6.28 14.57
C ARG A 112 53.74 -6.32 14.87
N VAL A 113 52.99 -7.18 14.19
CA VAL A 113 51.57 -7.45 14.51
C VAL A 113 51.50 -8.12 15.89
N ARG A 114 52.36 -9.12 16.15
CA ARG A 114 52.51 -9.71 17.48
C ARG A 114 52.88 -8.68 18.54
N GLY A 115 53.77 -7.74 18.23
CA GLY A 115 54.11 -6.66 19.15
C GLY A 115 52.93 -5.71 19.47
N ILE A 116 51.97 -5.54 18.56
CA ILE A 116 50.73 -4.79 18.82
C ILE A 116 49.76 -5.64 19.64
N ASP A 117 49.59 -6.91 19.31
CA ASP A 117 48.75 -7.83 20.07
C ASP A 117 49.26 -7.99 21.52
N ASP A 118 50.58 -8.05 21.71
CA ASP A 118 51.25 -8.10 23.02
C ASP A 118 51.07 -6.78 23.79
N LEU A 119 51.13 -5.64 23.09
CA LEU A 119 50.90 -4.32 23.69
C LEU A 119 49.43 -4.13 24.09
N ASP A 120 48.48 -4.55 23.25
CA ASP A 120 47.05 -4.54 23.56
C ASP A 120 46.76 -5.49 24.72
N ALA A 121 47.33 -6.70 24.74
CA ALA A 121 47.21 -7.61 25.86
C ALA A 121 47.78 -7.01 27.17
N ALA A 122 48.90 -6.30 27.10
CA ALA A 122 49.48 -5.62 28.25
C ALA A 122 48.61 -4.44 28.75
N LEU A 123 48.03 -3.66 27.83
CA LEU A 123 47.11 -2.56 28.14
C LEU A 123 45.79 -3.08 28.74
N LEU A 124 45.24 -4.16 28.18
CA LEU A 124 44.02 -4.81 28.65
C LEU A 124 44.20 -5.52 30.00
N ALA A 125 45.40 -6.05 30.27
CA ALA A 125 45.76 -6.60 31.58
C ALA A 125 45.94 -5.50 32.63
N ALA A 126 46.40 -4.31 32.23
CA ALA A 126 46.57 -3.15 33.10
C ALA A 126 45.24 -2.43 33.41
N ASP A 127 44.28 -2.44 32.48
CA ASP A 127 42.94 -1.85 32.67
C ASP A 127 41.81 -2.70 32.05
N PRO A 128 41.24 -3.65 32.81
CA PRO A 128 40.21 -4.57 32.32
C PRO A 128 38.85 -3.90 32.07
N ALA A 129 38.68 -2.62 32.41
CA ALA A 129 37.46 -1.87 32.12
C ALA A 129 37.41 -1.37 30.67
N ALA A 130 38.56 -1.05 30.07
CA ALA A 130 38.66 -0.55 28.68
C ALA A 130 38.27 -1.60 27.63
N ALA A 131 38.50 -2.89 27.92
CA ALA A 131 38.15 -4.02 27.06
C ALA A 131 36.66 -4.06 26.65
N ARG A 132 35.76 -3.62 27.54
CA ARG A 132 34.31 -3.71 27.35
C ARG A 132 33.73 -2.55 26.52
N ALA A 133 34.50 -1.50 26.25
CA ALA A 133 34.01 -0.33 25.53
C ALA A 133 33.93 -0.52 24.00
N GLY A 134 34.63 -1.52 23.44
CA GLY A 134 34.65 -1.82 22.01
C GLY A 134 33.57 -2.79 21.51
N GLU A 135 32.86 -3.49 22.40
CA GLU A 135 31.81 -4.46 22.05
C GLU A 135 30.43 -3.83 21.80
N GLY A 136 30.33 -2.49 21.87
CA GLY A 136 29.12 -1.78 21.51
C GLY A 136 28.84 -1.93 20.02
N ALA A 137 27.91 -2.81 19.65
CA ALA A 137 27.43 -2.96 18.29
C ALA A 137 27.06 -1.57 17.73
N MET A 138 27.77 -1.16 16.67
CA MET A 138 27.49 0.09 15.98
C MET A 138 26.02 0.05 15.50
N PRO A 139 25.17 1.01 15.88
CA PRO A 139 23.78 1.02 15.44
C PRO A 139 23.75 1.09 13.91
N ALA A 140 23.02 0.17 13.29
CA ALA A 140 22.81 0.19 11.85
C ALA A 140 22.07 1.48 11.45
N ASP A 141 22.58 2.15 10.40
CA ASP A 141 22.04 3.37 9.81
C ASP A 141 20.50 3.25 9.60
N PRO A 142 19.67 4.17 10.12
CA PRO A 142 18.22 4.10 9.94
C PRO A 142 17.84 4.27 8.46
N ARG A 143 17.04 3.31 7.98
CA ARG A 143 16.50 3.25 6.61
C ARG A 143 15.42 4.29 6.36
#